data_AF-A0A6B2UJR9-F1
#
_entry.id   AF-A0A6B2UJR9-F1
#
_cell.length_a   1.000
_cell.length_b   1.000
_cell.length_c   1.000
_cell.angle_alpha   90.00
_cell.angle_beta   90.00
_cell.angle_gamma   90.00
#
_symmetry.space_group_name_H-M   'P 1'
#
loop_
_entity.id
_entity.type
_entity.pdbx_description
1 polymer ?
#
loop_
_entity_poly.entity_id
_entity_poly.type
_entity_poly.pdbx_seq_one_letter_code
_entity_poly.pdbx_strand_id
1 'polypeptide(L)'
;MSLPPRAQRFTLPWGVLDVFTTGSPMPPVLHTMATALTRLNSPRFRPSLLHFGIWPDRPPVPYVAVWPPDMPMPDPGEPEPDPSGLDGVVFAEIHALTCRVCAAHVEAVRPDLGVPAPGAGLSAHRLVNACPHCRTASSRSRIQALALIPPPDHADRPPGHADRPTP
;
A
#
# COMPACT_ATOMS: atom_id res chain seq x y z
N MET A 1 -14.10 -29.70 -5.64
CA MET A 1 -14.48 -28.28 -5.51
C MET A 1 -13.73 -27.71 -4.32
N SER A 2 -12.59 -27.07 -4.55
CA SER A 2 -11.84 -26.38 -3.50
C SER A 2 -12.22 -24.90 -3.56
N LEU A 3 -12.74 -24.35 -2.46
CA LEU A 3 -12.97 -22.92 -2.32
C LEU A 3 -11.64 -22.20 -2.58
N PRO A 4 -11.59 -21.16 -3.45
CA PRO A 4 -10.35 -20.42 -3.65
C PRO A 4 -9.93 -19.76 -2.33
N PRO A 5 -8.62 -19.58 -2.08
CA PRO A 5 -8.13 -19.02 -0.83
C PRO A 5 -8.81 -17.68 -0.57
N ARG A 6 -9.64 -17.71 0.46
CA ARG A 6 -10.47 -16.62 0.96
C ARG A 6 -9.53 -15.55 1.49
N ALA A 7 -9.90 -14.28 1.33
CA ALA A 7 -9.21 -13.19 2.00
C ALA A 7 -8.95 -13.54 3.46
N GLN A 8 -7.79 -13.14 3.97
CA GLN A 8 -7.49 -13.30 5.37
C GLN A 8 -8.27 -12.25 6.16
N ARG A 9 -9.18 -12.73 7.01
CA ARG A 9 -10.08 -11.88 7.77
C ARG A 9 -9.53 -11.62 9.17
N PHE A 10 -9.42 -10.36 9.53
CA PHE A 10 -9.09 -9.92 10.87
C PHE A 10 -10.26 -9.18 11.50
N THR A 11 -10.63 -9.57 12.72
CA THR A 11 -11.65 -8.88 13.51
C THR A 11 -10.96 -7.88 14.42
N LEU A 12 -11.31 -6.61 14.27
CA LEU A 12 -10.79 -5.49 15.04
C LEU A 12 -11.91 -4.93 15.94
N PRO A 13 -11.60 -4.22 17.04
CA PRO A 13 -12.62 -3.66 17.93
C PRO A 13 -13.61 -2.71 17.24
N TRP A 14 -13.24 -2.14 16.10
CA TRP A 14 -13.98 -1.12 15.36
C TRP A 14 -14.40 -1.56 13.95
N GLY A 15 -14.08 -2.79 13.53
CA GLY A 15 -14.40 -3.26 12.18
C GLY A 15 -13.83 -4.62 11.81
N VAL A 16 -14.02 -4.99 10.55
CA VAL A 16 -13.50 -6.23 9.95
C VAL A 16 -12.63 -5.87 8.76
N LEU A 17 -11.41 -6.39 8.74
CA LEU A 17 -10.46 -6.21 7.65
C LEU A 17 -10.30 -7.52 6.88
N ASP A 18 -10.59 -7.50 5.59
CA ASP A 18 -10.31 -8.59 4.68
C ASP A 18 -9.04 -8.25 3.88
N VAL A 19 -7.97 -9.02 4.05
CA VAL A 19 -6.68 -8.83 3.38
C VAL A 19 -6.51 -9.85 2.27
N PHE A 20 -6.21 -9.41 1.07
CA PHE A 20 -6.10 -10.26 -0.11
C PHE A 20 -4.64 -10.47 -0.49
N THR A 21 -4.28 -11.71 -0.82
CA THR A 21 -2.95 -12.00 -1.37
C THR A 21 -2.91 -11.77 -2.87
N THR A 22 -1.72 -11.46 -3.39
CA THR A 22 -1.50 -11.30 -4.82
C THR A 22 -1.91 -12.57 -5.57
N GLY A 23 -2.81 -12.45 -6.55
CA GLY A 23 -3.32 -13.58 -7.33
C GLY A 23 -4.58 -14.25 -6.76
N SER A 24 -5.03 -13.88 -5.55
CA SER A 24 -6.33 -14.32 -5.04
C SER A 24 -7.48 -13.65 -5.78
N PRO A 25 -8.64 -14.33 -5.96
CA PRO A 25 -9.86 -13.67 -6.35
C PRO A 25 -10.18 -12.55 -5.36
N MET A 26 -10.41 -11.35 -5.88
CA MET A 26 -10.69 -10.16 -5.07
C MET A 26 -11.90 -9.40 -5.62
N PRO A 27 -12.60 -8.62 -4.78
CA PRO A 27 -13.70 -7.77 -5.23
C PRO A 27 -13.23 -6.75 -6.29
N PRO A 28 -14.08 -6.41 -7.29
CA PRO A 28 -13.70 -5.51 -8.37
C PRO A 28 -13.18 -4.14 -7.92
N VAL A 29 -13.67 -3.64 -6.77
CA VAL A 29 -13.23 -2.37 -6.17
C VAL A 29 -11.72 -2.35 -5.84
N LEU A 30 -11.09 -3.51 -5.67
CA LEU A 30 -9.66 -3.64 -5.39
C LEU A 30 -8.79 -3.79 -6.63
N HIS A 31 -9.33 -4.04 -7.82
CA HIS A 31 -8.54 -4.38 -9.01
C HIS A 31 -7.52 -3.30 -9.40
N THR A 32 -7.94 -2.04 -9.41
CA THR A 32 -7.05 -0.91 -9.75
C THR A 32 -5.91 -0.78 -8.73
N MET A 33 -6.24 -0.89 -7.43
CA MET A 33 -5.26 -0.84 -6.35
C MET A 33 -4.28 -2.01 -6.46
N ALA A 34 -4.78 -3.24 -6.61
CA ALA A 34 -3.95 -4.43 -6.73
C ALA A 34 -3.00 -4.34 -7.92
N THR A 35 -3.47 -3.84 -9.06
CA THR A 35 -2.66 -3.61 -10.26
C THR A 35 -1.56 -2.57 -10.00
N ALA A 36 -1.87 -1.49 -9.28
CA ALA A 36 -0.86 -0.50 -8.92
C ALA A 36 0.21 -1.07 -7.98
N LEU A 37 -0.18 -1.92 -7.02
CA LEU A 37 0.71 -2.52 -6.03
C LEU A 37 1.66 -3.57 -6.61
N THR A 38 1.32 -4.26 -7.72
CA THR A 38 2.25 -5.22 -8.34
C THR A 38 3.56 -4.55 -8.78
N ARG A 39 3.51 -3.26 -9.14
CA ARG A 39 4.68 -2.46 -9.53
C ARG A 39 5.65 -2.19 -8.38
N LEU A 40 5.23 -2.38 -7.13
CA LEU A 40 6.12 -2.27 -5.97
C LEU A 40 6.99 -3.51 -5.77
N ASN A 41 6.65 -4.63 -6.42
CA ASN A 41 7.34 -5.93 -6.31
C ASN A 41 7.66 -6.31 -4.85
N SER A 42 6.71 -6.09 -3.95
CA SER A 42 6.92 -6.28 -2.52
C SER A 42 5.65 -6.84 -1.89
N PRO A 43 5.70 -8.04 -1.27
CA PRO A 43 4.52 -8.70 -0.74
C PRO A 43 3.96 -8.03 0.52
N ARG A 44 4.73 -7.12 1.14
CA ARG A 44 4.33 -6.34 2.32
C ARG A 44 3.16 -5.38 2.07
N PHE A 45 2.84 -5.07 0.82
CA PHE A 45 1.69 -4.24 0.44
C PHE A 45 0.58 -5.14 -0.08
N ARG A 46 -0.49 -5.30 0.72
CA ARG A 46 -1.62 -6.14 0.34
C ARG A 46 -2.88 -5.29 0.14
N PRO A 47 -3.63 -5.50 -0.95
CA PRO A 47 -4.95 -4.91 -1.08
C PRO A 47 -5.88 -5.47 0.00
N SER A 48 -6.72 -4.61 0.55
CA SER A 48 -7.59 -4.95 1.67
C SER A 48 -8.93 -4.20 1.61
N LEU A 49 -9.97 -4.80 2.17
CA LEU A 49 -11.28 -4.17 2.33
C LEU A 49 -11.60 -4.03 3.81
N LEU A 50 -11.91 -2.81 4.22
CA LEU A 50 -12.25 -2.48 5.58
C LEU A 50 -13.74 -2.23 5.71
N HIS A 51 -14.36 -2.95 6.65
CA HIS A 51 -15.76 -2.83 7.02
C HIS A 51 -15.83 -2.18 8.40
N PHE A 52 -16.29 -0.93 8.49
CA PHE A 52 -16.42 -0.24 9.76
C PHE A 52 -17.64 -0.74 10.54
N GLY A 53 -17.42 -1.31 11.72
CA GLY A 53 -18.51 -1.82 12.56
C GLY A 53 -19.41 -0.71 13.13
N ILE A 54 -18.87 0.51 13.26
CA ILE A 54 -19.60 1.70 13.73
C ILE A 54 -20.54 2.30 12.67
N TRP A 55 -20.39 1.91 11.40
CA TRP A 55 -21.22 2.36 10.27
C TRP A 55 -21.60 1.18 9.37
N PRO A 56 -22.47 0.28 9.83
CA PRO A 56 -22.77 -0.97 9.12
C PRO A 56 -23.41 -0.75 7.74
N ASP A 57 -24.08 0.39 7.53
CA ASP A 57 -24.73 0.73 6.26
C ASP A 57 -23.78 1.33 5.23
N ARG A 58 -22.53 1.65 5.61
CA ARG A 58 -21.55 2.19 4.67
C ARG A 58 -20.93 1.07 3.83
N PRO A 59 -20.66 1.34 2.54
CA PRO A 59 -19.93 0.38 1.71
C PRO A 59 -18.53 0.15 2.29
N PRO A 60 -17.97 -1.07 2.11
CA PRO A 60 -16.61 -1.37 2.52
C PRO A 60 -15.62 -0.45 1.80
N VAL A 61 -14.59 -0.01 2.51
CA VAL A 61 -13.60 0.95 2.00
C VAL A 61 -12.33 0.21 1.57
N PRO A 62 -11.83 0.44 0.33
CA PRO A 62 -10.60 -0.17 -0.12
C PRO A 62 -9.38 0.50 0.52
N TYR A 63 -8.48 -0.31 1.09
CA TYR A 63 -7.22 0.12 1.69
C TYR A 63 -6.07 -0.77 1.23
N VAL A 64 -4.85 -0.27 1.40
CA VAL A 64 -3.61 -1.06 1.38
C VAL A 64 -3.24 -1.36 2.82
N ALA A 65 -3.18 -2.64 3.17
CA ALA A 65 -2.56 -3.09 4.42
C ALA A 65 -1.06 -3.24 4.20
N VAL A 66 -0.26 -2.51 4.99
CA VAL A 66 1.20 -2.45 4.84
C VAL A 66 1.89 -3.05 6.04
N TRP A 67 2.55 -4.20 5.86
CA TRP A 67 3.38 -4.83 6.88
C TRP A 67 4.74 -4.15 7.00
N PRO A 68 5.29 -4.06 8.22
CA PRO A 68 6.69 -3.71 8.43
C PRO A 68 7.63 -4.66 7.66
N PRO A 69 8.79 -4.18 7.19
CA PRO A 69 9.69 -4.97 6.36
C PRO A 69 10.23 -6.23 7.06
N ASP A 70 10.33 -6.20 8.40
CA ASP A 70 10.96 -7.26 9.19
C ASP A 70 9.94 -8.21 9.85
N MET A 71 8.64 -8.08 9.52
CA MET A 71 7.61 -8.95 10.09
C MET A 71 7.16 -10.05 9.13
N PRO A 72 6.97 -11.29 9.66
CA PRO A 72 6.39 -12.36 8.87
C PRO A 72 4.97 -11.96 8.48
N MET A 73 4.68 -12.05 7.18
CA MET A 73 3.31 -11.87 6.74
C MET A 73 2.55 -13.16 7.03
N PRO A 74 1.29 -13.05 7.44
CA PRO A 74 0.50 -14.23 7.66
C PRO A 74 0.19 -14.96 6.34
N ASP A 75 0.14 -16.29 6.46
CA ASP A 75 -0.08 -17.20 5.35
C ASP A 75 -1.58 -17.30 5.00
N PRO A 76 -1.94 -17.25 3.70
CA PRO A 76 -3.32 -17.43 3.23
C PRO A 76 -3.74 -18.89 3.39
N GLY A 77 -4.19 -19.28 4.58
CA GLY A 77 -4.60 -20.65 4.87
C GLY A 77 -4.81 -20.94 6.36
N GLU A 78 -4.37 -20.04 7.24
CA GLU A 78 -4.61 -20.21 8.66
C GLU A 78 -6.10 -20.00 9.00
N PRO A 79 -6.72 -20.91 9.77
CA PRO A 79 -8.16 -20.95 9.97
C PRO A 79 -8.72 -19.74 10.75
N GLU A 80 -7.87 -19.05 11.51
CA GLU A 80 -8.21 -17.80 12.15
C GLU A 80 -6.92 -17.06 12.50
N PRO A 81 -6.61 -15.94 11.83
CA PRO A 81 -5.37 -15.25 12.10
C PRO A 81 -5.45 -14.48 13.43
N ASP A 82 -4.43 -14.64 14.25
CA ASP A 82 -4.29 -13.88 15.49
C ASP A 82 -4.29 -12.36 15.16
N PRO A 83 -5.13 -11.54 15.81
CA PRO A 83 -5.06 -10.08 15.71
C PRO A 83 -3.66 -9.50 15.96
N SER A 84 -2.80 -10.19 16.71
CA SER A 84 -1.38 -9.83 16.88
C SER A 84 -0.60 -9.79 15.57
N GLY A 85 -1.03 -10.54 14.54
CA GLY A 85 -0.47 -10.51 13.19
C GLY A 85 -0.68 -9.18 12.44
N LEU A 86 -1.42 -8.24 13.04
CA LEU A 86 -1.55 -6.86 12.56
C LEU A 86 -0.69 -5.85 13.32
N ASP A 87 0.10 -6.25 14.32
CA ASP A 87 0.98 -5.31 15.01
C ASP A 87 1.87 -4.57 14.00
N GLY A 88 1.98 -3.25 14.14
CA GLY A 88 2.75 -2.40 13.22
C GLY A 88 2.20 -2.29 11.79
N VAL A 89 1.07 -2.96 11.46
CA VAL A 89 0.44 -2.82 10.14
C VAL A 89 -0.18 -1.44 10.02
N VAL A 90 0.10 -0.78 8.90
CA VAL A 90 -0.45 0.54 8.58
C VAL A 90 -1.49 0.41 7.49
N PHE A 91 -2.67 0.99 7.70
CA PHE A 91 -3.68 1.19 6.67
C PHE A 91 -3.32 2.39 5.83
N ALA A 92 -3.32 2.22 4.52
CA ALA A 92 -2.85 3.22 3.58
C ALA A 92 -3.73 3.29 2.34
N GLU A 93 -3.64 4.41 1.64
CA GLU A 93 -4.35 4.66 0.39
C GLU A 93 -3.35 4.97 -0.72
N ILE A 94 -3.76 4.76 -1.97
CA ILE A 94 -2.97 5.20 -3.13
C ILE A 94 -3.39 6.62 -3.49
N HIS A 95 -2.42 7.54 -3.46
CA HIS A 95 -2.62 8.96 -3.78
C HIS A 95 -1.72 9.40 -4.91
N ALA A 96 -2.24 10.25 -5.79
CA ALA A 96 -1.42 11.06 -6.69
C ALA A 96 -0.95 12.32 -5.94
N LEU A 97 0.36 12.50 -5.83
CA LEU A 97 0.98 13.64 -5.16
C LEU A 97 1.73 14.50 -6.16
N THR A 98 1.68 15.80 -5.95
CA THR A 98 2.46 16.77 -6.71
C THR A 98 3.53 17.38 -5.82
N CYS A 99 4.79 17.29 -6.25
CA CYS A 99 5.88 17.99 -5.58
C CYS A 99 5.67 19.49 -5.67
N ARG A 100 5.57 20.20 -4.53
CA ARG A 100 5.38 21.66 -4.54
C ARG A 100 6.58 22.47 -5.04
N VAL A 101 7.75 21.84 -5.24
CA VAL A 101 8.97 22.54 -5.67
C VAL A 101 9.26 22.35 -7.16
N CYS A 102 9.21 21.12 -7.67
CA CYS A 102 9.49 20.84 -9.07
C CYS A 102 8.26 20.43 -9.90
N ALA A 103 7.05 20.51 -9.33
CA ALA A 103 5.78 20.14 -9.95
C ALA A 103 5.66 18.69 -10.46
N ALA A 104 6.62 17.82 -10.11
CA ALA A 104 6.57 16.42 -10.52
C ALA A 104 5.40 15.69 -9.86
N HIS A 105 4.71 14.87 -10.65
CA HIS A 105 3.61 14.02 -10.21
C HIS A 105 4.14 12.63 -9.87
N VAL A 106 3.75 12.12 -8.71
CA VAL A 106 4.15 10.80 -8.24
C VAL A 106 2.93 10.08 -7.66
N GLU A 107 2.77 8.81 -7.99
CA GLU A 107 1.79 7.94 -7.34
C GLU A 107 2.43 7.33 -6.10
N ALA A 108 1.72 7.28 -4.97
CA ALA A 108 2.31 6.92 -3.70
C ALA A 108 1.31 6.21 -2.77
N VAL A 109 1.81 5.24 -2.01
CA VAL A 109 1.07 4.61 -0.91
C VAL A 109 1.21 5.49 0.33
N ARG A 110 0.16 6.22 0.70
CA ARG A 110 0.15 7.13 1.84
C ARG A 110 -0.58 6.53 3.02
N PRO A 111 -0.03 6.64 4.24
CA PRO A 111 -0.75 6.17 5.41
C PRO A 111 -2.02 6.99 5.60
N ASP A 112 -3.12 6.29 5.89
CA ASP A 112 -4.31 6.92 6.41
C ASP A 112 -4.07 7.21 7.91
N LEU A 113 -4.33 8.45 8.32
CA LEU A 113 -4.18 8.90 9.70
C LEU A 113 -5.51 8.88 10.48
N GLY A 114 -6.62 8.60 9.79
CA GLY A 114 -7.96 8.53 10.36
C GLY A 114 -8.36 7.13 10.85
N VAL A 115 -7.70 6.08 10.36
CA VAL A 115 -7.96 4.70 10.81
C VAL A 115 -6.97 4.31 11.91
N PRO A 116 -7.45 3.82 13.07
CA PRO A 116 -6.56 3.36 14.14
C PRO A 116 -5.66 2.22 13.66
N ALA A 117 -4.34 2.44 13.67
CA ALA A 117 -3.37 1.38 13.37
C ALA A 117 -3.18 0.47 14.60
N PRO A 118 -3.10 -0.87 14.42
CA PRO A 118 -2.77 -1.77 15.53
C PRO A 118 -1.29 -1.63 15.93
N GLY A 119 -1.04 -1.38 17.22
CA GLY A 119 0.30 -1.40 17.82
C GLY A 119 1.27 -0.30 17.33
N ALA A 120 2.54 -0.65 17.09
CA ALA A 120 3.64 0.30 16.81
C ALA A 120 3.63 0.85 15.36
N GLY A 121 2.47 1.37 14.92
CA GLY A 121 2.11 1.72 13.54
C GLY A 121 3.20 2.37 12.68
N LEU A 122 3.16 3.69 12.48
CA LEU A 122 4.04 4.36 11.51
C LEU A 122 5.53 4.28 11.84
N SER A 123 5.89 4.13 13.11
CA SER A 123 7.29 4.05 13.56
C SER A 123 7.99 2.77 13.10
N ALA A 124 7.24 1.69 12.87
CA ALA A 124 7.77 0.44 12.33
C ALA A 124 8.08 0.51 10.82
N HIS A 125 7.76 1.63 10.16
CA HIS A 125 7.96 1.80 8.72
C HIS A 125 8.97 2.89 8.39
N ARG A 126 9.80 2.62 7.39
CA ARG A 126 10.65 3.64 6.79
C ARG A 126 9.85 4.44 5.75
N LEU A 127 9.64 5.72 6.04
CA LEU A 127 8.93 6.63 5.13
C LEU A 127 9.83 7.21 4.04
N VAL A 128 9.27 7.35 2.85
CA VAL A 128 9.81 8.21 1.79
C VAL A 128 9.46 9.65 2.15
N ASN A 129 10.48 10.44 2.50
CA ASN A 129 10.33 11.82 2.99
C ASN A 129 10.98 12.85 2.05
N ALA A 130 11.14 12.55 0.77
CA ALA A 130 11.70 13.47 -0.21
C ALA A 130 11.12 13.21 -1.61
N CYS A 131 11.09 14.25 -2.44
CA CYS A 131 10.73 14.11 -3.84
C CYS A 131 11.75 13.21 -4.58
N PRO A 132 11.32 12.21 -5.35
CA PRO A 132 12.24 11.36 -6.10
C PRO A 132 12.97 12.11 -7.23
N HIS A 133 12.39 13.20 -7.74
CA HIS A 133 12.95 13.97 -8.86
C HIS A 133 13.94 15.05 -8.42
N CYS A 134 13.53 15.95 -7.53
CA CYS A 134 14.38 17.07 -7.10
C CYS A 134 15.03 16.88 -5.73
N ARG A 135 14.84 15.69 -5.10
CA ARG A 135 15.35 15.34 -3.76
C ARG A 135 14.92 16.26 -2.61
N THR A 136 14.02 17.21 -2.87
CA THR A 136 13.55 18.16 -1.86
C THR A 136 12.78 17.43 -0.75
N ALA A 137 13.18 17.69 0.50
CA ALA A 137 12.59 17.10 1.70
C ALA A 137 11.07 17.38 1.83
N SER A 138 10.36 16.50 2.54
CA SER A 138 8.91 16.48 2.70
C SER A 138 8.34 17.77 3.30
N SER A 139 9.11 18.45 4.15
CA SER A 139 8.73 19.77 4.72
C SER A 139 8.41 20.80 3.64
N ARG A 140 9.05 20.70 2.46
CA ARG A 140 8.85 21.56 1.30
C ARG A 140 8.09 20.88 0.17
N SER A 141 8.48 19.65 -0.19
CA SER A 141 7.85 18.94 -1.31
C SER A 141 6.44 18.44 -1.01
N ARG A 142 6.11 18.27 0.28
CA ARG A 142 4.90 17.61 0.80
C ARG A 142 4.75 16.15 0.35
N ILE A 143 5.84 15.54 -0.11
CA ILE A 143 5.90 14.11 -0.41
C ILE A 143 6.30 13.37 0.87
N GLN A 144 5.34 12.65 1.44
CA GLN A 144 5.52 11.71 2.52
C GLN A 144 4.64 10.49 2.28
N ALA A 145 5.28 9.31 2.18
CA ALA A 145 4.61 8.07 1.80
C ALA A 145 5.33 6.84 2.36
N LEU A 146 4.64 5.70 2.42
CA LEU A 146 5.20 4.37 2.72
C LEU A 146 5.97 3.79 1.52
N ALA A 147 5.54 4.15 0.31
CA ALA A 147 6.21 3.83 -0.94
C ALA A 147 5.80 4.78 -2.07
N LEU A 148 6.65 4.86 -3.09
CA LEU A 148 6.32 5.47 -4.38
C LEU A 148 6.04 4.35 -5.37
N ILE A 149 4.93 4.45 -6.08
CA ILE A 149 4.54 3.48 -7.11
C ILE A 149 5.19 3.91 -8.44
N PRO A 150 6.01 3.04 -9.06
CA PRO A 150 6.59 3.35 -10.36
C PRO A 150 5.52 3.60 -11.44
N PRO A 151 5.76 4.51 -12.40
CA PRO A 151 4.87 4.67 -13.53
C PRO A 151 4.78 3.38 -14.35
N PRO A 152 3.70 3.17 -15.13
CA PRO A 152 3.45 1.91 -15.81
C PRO A 152 4.50 1.50 -16.87
N ASP A 153 5.46 2.35 -17.24
CA ASP A 153 6.42 2.09 -18.34
C ASP A 153 7.91 2.16 -17.95
N HIS A 154 8.31 1.56 -16.81
CA HIS A 154 9.74 1.37 -16.49
C HIS A 154 10.21 -0.09 -16.44
N ALA A 155 9.37 -1.05 -16.82
CA ALA A 155 9.78 -2.46 -16.90
C ALA A 155 10.69 -2.78 -18.11
N ASP A 156 10.79 -1.90 -19.11
CA ASP A 156 11.40 -2.24 -20.43
C ASP A 156 12.42 -1.24 -20.99
N ARG A 157 12.94 -0.28 -20.20
CA ARG A 157 14.04 0.57 -20.71
C ARG A 157 15.40 -0.09 -20.43
N PRO A 158 16.11 -0.65 -21.43
CA PRO A 158 17.47 -1.11 -21.22
C PRO A 158 18.36 0.07 -20.79
N PRO A 159 19.41 -0.17 -19.97
CA PRO A 159 20.29 0.88 -19.52
C PRO A 159 21.14 1.36 -20.70
N GLY A 160 20.97 2.63 -21.05
CA GLY A 160 21.97 3.38 -21.81
C GLY A 160 21.74 3.50 -23.32
N HIS A 161 21.26 4.68 -23.73
CA HIS A 161 22.08 5.49 -24.61
C HIS A 161 21.98 6.94 -24.14
N ALA A 162 23.11 7.46 -23.66
CA ALA A 162 23.29 8.89 -23.53
C ALA A 162 23.33 9.44 -24.97
N ASP A 163 22.29 10.20 -25.35
CA ASP A 163 22.36 11.01 -26.55
C ASP A 163 23.44 12.08 -26.33
N ARG A 164 24.58 11.82 -26.96
CA ARG A 164 25.68 12.77 -27.09
C ARG A 164 25.18 13.87 -28.04
N PRO A 165 25.12 15.15 -27.62
CA PRO A 165 24.84 16.20 -28.57
C PRO A 165 26.01 16.26 -29.56
N THR A 166 25.71 16.07 -30.83
CA THR A 166 26.65 16.27 -31.94
C THR A 166 26.54 17.73 -32.36
N PRO A 167 27.67 18.44 -32.62
CA PRO A 167 27.72 19.88 -32.83
C PRO A 167 26.93 20.40 -34.03
#